data_AF-C8PQW0-F1
#
_entry.id   AF-C8PQW0-F1
#
_cell.length_a   1.000
_cell.length_b   1.000
_cell.length_c   1.000
_cell.angle_alpha   90.00
_cell.angle_beta   90.00
_cell.angle_gamma   90.00
#
_symmetry.space_group_name_H-M   'P 1'
#
loop_
_entity.id
_entity.type
_entity.pdbx_description
1 polymer ?
#
loop_
_entity_poly.entity_id
_entity_poly.type
_entity_poly.pdbx_seq_one_letter_code
_entity_poly.pdbx_strand_id
1 'polypeptide(L)'
;MKKTLSYNSITYALVLMAGLFLLLYYGIKPESFTAKHRFYPEMAAAAEKMQRLQQEIRLEMHRRGIEIDPAVDRLDSGLIGLEWSGITTTLGNLESKRTTVNPDFAALLVRLFKEAGLQTGDCIAANCSSSFPALNLAFIAAADTLELNAVMVTSVGASTYGGNREDFTYLDMERHLYGKKLIQTKTIAYSLGGAGDTGKEFEAEIIEPIKKRLDGYGLIFLYEPDFEKNLAERYALYMNAAPTATASTAASPNAVKAFINIGGNLLSLGEYTDSIDRKKSAYRLGLQYKPAW
;
A
#
# COMPACT_ATOMS: atom_id res chain seq x y z
N MET A 1 6.77 69.22 27.06
CA MET A 1 8.08 68.59 27.38
C MET A 1 8.08 67.16 26.84
N LYS A 2 8.82 66.88 25.76
CA LYS A 2 9.07 65.49 25.32
C LYS A 2 10.07 64.88 26.31
N LYS A 3 9.64 63.93 27.15
CA LYS A 3 10.56 63.13 27.98
C LYS A 3 11.36 62.23 27.04
N THR A 4 12.63 62.57 26.81
CA THR A 4 13.57 61.69 26.10
C THR A 4 14.01 60.60 27.07
N LEU A 5 13.71 59.33 26.75
CA LEU A 5 14.22 58.21 27.53
C LEU A 5 15.75 58.13 27.41
N SER A 6 16.42 57.87 28.53
CA SER A 6 17.86 57.56 28.55
C SER A 6 18.13 56.26 27.80
N TYR A 7 19.28 56.17 27.13
CA TYR A 7 19.74 54.97 26.41
C TYR A 7 19.68 53.69 27.28
N ASN A 8 20.02 53.83 28.56
CA ASN A 8 19.95 52.71 29.50
C ASN A 8 18.50 52.27 29.76
N SER A 9 17.57 53.23 29.86
CA SER A 9 16.13 52.94 30.03
C SER A 9 15.54 52.22 28.82
N ILE A 10 15.98 52.58 27.60
CA ILE A 10 15.60 51.88 26.36
C ILE A 10 16.16 50.45 26.37
N THR A 11 17.41 50.29 26.78
CA THR A 11 18.08 48.97 26.84
C THR A 11 17.38 48.04 27.84
N TYR A 12 17.05 48.51 29.04
CA TYR A 12 16.30 47.71 30.03
C TYR A 12 14.90 47.34 29.54
N ALA A 13 14.20 48.27 28.87
CA ALA A 13 12.89 47.99 28.29
C ALA A 13 12.97 46.90 27.20
N LEU A 14 13.99 46.94 26.34
CA LEU A 14 14.20 45.93 25.30
C LEU A 14 14.54 44.56 25.88
N VAL A 15 15.38 44.49 26.93
CA VAL A 15 15.72 43.22 27.60
C VAL A 15 14.50 42.62 28.29
N LEU A 16 13.70 43.44 28.99
CA LEU A 16 12.45 42.98 29.62
C LEU A 16 11.45 42.49 28.58
N MET A 17 11.34 43.20 27.45
CA MET A 17 10.46 42.81 26.34
C MET A 17 10.93 41.50 25.69
N ALA A 18 12.25 41.31 25.48
CA ALA A 18 12.80 40.06 24.97
C ALA A 18 12.60 38.89 25.93
N GLY A 19 12.77 39.12 27.24
CA GLY A 19 12.47 38.13 28.28
C GLY A 19 10.99 37.75 28.32
N LEU A 20 10.08 38.72 28.16
CA LEU A 20 8.65 38.48 28.05
C LEU A 20 8.32 37.66 26.79
N PHE A 21 8.92 37.97 25.64
CA PHE A 21 8.71 37.19 24.42
C PHE A 21 9.24 35.76 24.55
N LEU A 22 10.37 35.54 25.20
CA LEU A 22 10.87 34.20 25.52
C LEU A 22 9.92 33.45 26.46
N LEU A 23 9.42 34.10 27.50
CA LEU A 23 8.43 33.52 28.41
C LEU A 23 7.11 33.18 27.69
N LEU A 24 6.67 34.03 26.76
CA LEU A 24 5.49 33.74 25.94
C LEU A 24 5.77 32.61 24.95
N TYR A 25 6.94 32.56 24.32
CA TYR A 25 7.32 31.50 23.38
C TYR A 25 7.44 30.13 24.06
N TYR A 26 8.01 30.06 25.27
CA TYR A 26 8.16 28.81 26.02
C TYR A 26 6.96 28.47 26.92
N GLY A 27 6.21 29.48 27.36
CA GLY A 27 5.04 29.33 28.24
C GLY A 27 3.74 29.10 27.47
N ILE A 28 3.60 29.71 26.28
CA ILE A 28 2.60 29.32 25.29
C ILE A 28 3.24 28.20 24.47
N LYS A 29 3.38 27.02 25.07
CA LYS A 29 3.28 25.82 24.25
C LYS A 29 1.83 25.82 23.79
N PRO A 30 1.51 26.06 22.50
CA PRO A 30 0.21 25.61 22.04
C PRO A 30 0.20 24.14 22.41
N GLU A 31 -0.65 23.74 23.36
CA GLU A 31 -1.13 22.37 23.33
C GLU A 31 -1.63 22.23 21.90
N SER A 32 -0.85 21.53 21.09
CA SER A 32 -1.27 21.20 19.75
C SER A 32 -2.52 20.39 19.97
N PHE A 33 -3.68 21.04 19.92
CA PHE A 33 -4.97 20.42 20.02
C PHE A 33 -5.14 19.64 18.72
N THR A 34 -4.40 18.53 18.65
CA THR A 34 -4.56 17.52 17.62
C THR A 34 -5.78 16.76 18.05
N ALA A 35 -6.94 17.31 17.69
CA ALA A 35 -8.18 16.56 17.74
C ALA A 35 -7.92 15.26 16.96
N LYS A 36 -7.86 14.14 17.69
CA LYS A 36 -7.63 12.83 17.07
C LYS A 36 -8.70 12.61 16.02
N HIS A 37 -8.30 12.07 14.87
CA HIS A 37 -9.26 11.72 13.83
C HIS A 37 -10.33 10.77 14.41
N ARG A 38 -11.57 10.87 13.94
CA ARG A 38 -12.68 10.03 14.45
C ARG A 38 -12.42 8.52 14.36
N PHE A 39 -11.54 8.10 13.46
CA PHE A 39 -11.14 6.70 13.24
C PHE A 39 -9.73 6.39 13.76
N TYR A 40 -9.19 7.24 14.63
CA TYR A 40 -7.82 7.11 15.13
C TYR A 40 -7.50 5.72 15.71
N PRO A 41 -8.38 5.06 16.49
CA PRO A 41 -8.10 3.73 17.02
C PRO A 41 -7.84 2.69 15.91
N GLU A 42 -8.70 2.59 14.91
CA GLU A 42 -8.53 1.65 13.80
C GLU A 42 -7.34 2.02 12.91
N MET A 43 -7.10 3.32 12.71
CA MET A 43 -5.93 3.80 11.97
C MET A 43 -4.62 3.38 12.65
N ALA A 44 -4.52 3.56 13.97
CA ALA A 44 -3.35 3.15 14.75
C ALA A 44 -3.17 1.62 14.75
N ALA A 45 -4.26 0.86 14.91
CA ALA A 45 -4.22 -0.60 14.87
C ALA A 45 -3.73 -1.14 13.51
N ALA A 46 -4.15 -0.52 12.40
CA ALA A 46 -3.70 -0.90 11.07
C ALA A 46 -2.21 -0.58 10.83
N ALA A 47 -1.74 0.57 11.30
CA ALA A 47 -0.31 0.92 11.24
C ALA A 47 0.54 -0.07 12.08
N GLU A 48 0.12 -0.37 13.31
CA GLU A 48 0.80 -1.36 14.16
C GLU A 48 0.79 -2.75 13.51
N LYS A 49 -0.32 -3.14 12.87
CA LYS A 49 -0.40 -4.40 12.12
C LYS A 49 0.61 -4.40 10.98
N MET A 50 0.65 -3.37 10.12
CA MET A 50 1.62 -3.29 9.02
C MET A 50 3.07 -3.35 9.52
N GLN A 51 3.40 -2.67 10.62
CA GLN A 51 4.73 -2.72 11.23
C GLN A 51 5.10 -4.14 11.68
N ARG A 52 4.17 -4.89 12.29
CA ARG A 52 4.39 -6.29 12.67
C ARG A 52 4.58 -7.21 11.46
N LEU A 53 3.83 -6.98 10.37
CA LEU A 53 4.01 -7.74 9.13
C LEU A 53 5.40 -7.50 8.53
N GLN A 54 5.85 -6.24 8.47
CA GLN A 54 7.21 -5.88 8.03
C GLN A 54 8.26 -6.59 8.87
N GLN A 55 8.12 -6.55 10.20
CA GLN A 55 9.04 -7.21 11.10
C GLN A 55 9.14 -8.72 10.83
N GLU A 56 8.01 -9.40 10.60
CA GLU A 56 8.02 -10.83 10.29
C GLU A 56 8.68 -11.13 8.95
N ILE A 57 8.45 -10.31 7.91
CA ILE A 57 9.12 -10.48 6.61
C ILE A 57 10.63 -10.33 6.75
N ARG A 58 11.08 -9.32 7.49
CA ARG A 58 12.50 -9.11 7.78
C ARG A 58 13.15 -10.30 8.49
N LEU A 59 12.47 -10.84 9.51
CA LEU A 59 12.92 -12.06 10.20
C LEU A 59 13.01 -13.26 9.25
N GLU A 60 12.04 -13.42 8.36
CA GLU A 60 12.04 -14.49 7.36
C GLU A 60 13.17 -14.32 6.33
N MET A 61 13.47 -13.09 5.91
CA MET A 61 14.63 -12.81 5.04
C MET A 61 15.94 -13.23 5.72
N HIS A 62 16.15 -12.83 6.98
CA HIS A 62 17.33 -13.26 7.74
C HIS A 62 17.40 -14.77 7.89
N ARG A 63 16.27 -15.45 8.17
CA ARG A 63 16.21 -16.91 8.29
C ARG A 63 16.60 -17.61 6.98
N ARG A 64 16.27 -17.01 5.84
CA ARG A 64 16.63 -17.50 4.50
C ARG A 64 18.05 -17.13 4.07
N GLY A 65 18.76 -16.30 4.83
CA GLY A 65 20.06 -15.76 4.44
C GLY A 65 19.98 -14.72 3.31
N ILE A 66 18.81 -14.09 3.13
CA ILE A 66 18.63 -13.02 2.14
C ILE A 66 19.11 -11.71 2.73
N GLU A 67 20.09 -11.08 2.07
CA GLU A 67 20.67 -9.82 2.50
C GLU A 67 19.74 -8.62 2.21
N ILE A 68 19.58 -7.75 3.21
CA ILE A 68 18.91 -6.45 3.12
C ILE A 68 20.01 -5.40 3.01
N ASP A 69 20.10 -4.73 1.87
CA ASP A 69 21.09 -3.67 1.65
C ASP A 69 20.67 -2.39 2.41
N PRO A 70 21.40 -1.96 3.46
CA PRO A 70 21.05 -0.78 4.23
C PRO A 70 21.20 0.53 3.44
N ALA A 71 21.97 0.54 2.35
CA ALA A 71 22.09 1.69 1.47
C ALA A 71 20.81 1.93 0.65
N VAL A 72 20.04 0.85 0.39
CA VAL A 72 18.79 0.84 -0.38
C VAL A 72 17.58 0.84 0.56
N ASP A 73 17.52 -0.07 1.53
CA ASP A 73 16.46 -0.17 2.54
C ASP A 73 16.88 0.47 3.88
N ARG A 74 16.85 1.80 3.92
CA ARG A 74 17.34 2.60 5.07
C ARG A 74 16.56 2.35 6.37
N LEU A 75 15.33 1.85 6.27
CA LEU A 75 14.47 1.58 7.43
C LEU A 75 14.47 0.11 7.81
N ASP A 76 15.33 -0.71 7.20
CA ASP A 76 15.41 -2.15 7.43
C ASP A 76 14.03 -2.83 7.34
N SER A 77 13.25 -2.43 6.33
CA SER A 77 11.85 -2.87 6.18
C SER A 77 11.73 -4.30 5.67
N GLY A 78 12.72 -4.78 4.92
CA GLY A 78 12.68 -6.04 4.18
C GLY A 78 11.79 -5.99 2.93
N LEU A 79 11.30 -4.82 2.55
CA LEU A 79 10.33 -4.64 1.46
C LEU A 79 10.88 -3.90 0.24
N ILE A 80 12.14 -3.45 0.30
CA ILE A 80 12.82 -2.88 -0.86
C ILE A 80 13.61 -4.00 -1.55
N GLY A 81 13.23 -4.32 -2.79
CA GLY A 81 13.90 -5.38 -3.55
C GLY A 81 15.16 -4.91 -4.26
N LEU A 82 15.56 -5.71 -5.24
CA LEU A 82 16.77 -5.51 -6.04
C LEU A 82 16.57 -4.38 -7.04
N GLU A 83 17.65 -3.71 -7.41
CA GLU A 83 17.63 -2.80 -8.55
C GLU A 83 17.22 -3.54 -9.83
N TRP A 84 17.70 -4.76 -10.04
CA TRP A 84 17.33 -5.60 -11.16
C TRP A 84 17.29 -7.09 -10.81
N SER A 85 16.41 -7.83 -11.50
CA SER A 85 16.28 -9.30 -11.47
C SER A 85 15.54 -9.77 -12.73
N GLY A 86 15.52 -11.07 -12.99
CA GLY A 86 14.82 -11.68 -14.11
C GLY A 86 13.29 -11.56 -14.08
N ILE A 87 12.71 -11.08 -12.96
CA ILE A 87 11.28 -10.73 -12.84
C ILE A 87 11.02 -9.22 -12.75
N THR A 88 12.01 -8.40 -13.11
CA THR A 88 11.86 -6.95 -13.17
C THR A 88 11.21 -6.52 -14.48
N THR A 89 10.12 -5.77 -14.40
CA THR A 89 9.29 -5.42 -15.57
C THR A 89 9.46 -3.99 -16.06
N THR A 90 9.77 -3.05 -15.15
CA THR A 90 9.83 -1.62 -15.44
C THR A 90 10.80 -0.89 -14.51
N LEU A 91 11.21 0.31 -14.88
CA LEU A 91 11.94 1.21 -13.99
C LEU A 91 11.02 1.76 -12.90
N GLY A 92 11.45 1.62 -11.65
CA GLY A 92 10.82 2.20 -10.47
C GLY A 92 11.62 3.37 -9.91
N ASN A 93 10.98 4.15 -9.04
CA ASN A 93 11.64 5.20 -8.27
C ASN A 93 11.90 4.69 -6.83
N LEU A 94 13.17 4.60 -6.44
CA LEU A 94 13.59 4.10 -5.13
C LEU A 94 13.00 4.92 -3.97
N GLU A 95 12.98 6.26 -4.08
CA GLU A 95 12.41 7.13 -3.04
C GLU A 95 10.91 6.91 -2.85
N SER A 96 10.17 6.65 -3.94
CA SER A 96 8.77 6.23 -3.86
C SER A 96 8.62 4.91 -3.09
N LYS A 97 9.50 3.92 -3.33
CA LYS A 97 9.45 2.64 -2.59
C LYS A 97 9.69 2.85 -1.09
N ARG A 98 10.75 3.60 -0.75
CA ARG A 98 11.09 3.99 0.63
C ARG A 98 9.97 4.72 1.33
N THR A 99 9.27 5.61 0.63
CA THR A 99 8.13 6.32 1.20
C THR A 99 7.03 5.34 1.63
N THR A 100 6.75 4.34 0.79
CA THR A 100 5.66 3.39 1.03
C THR A 100 5.89 2.41 2.17
N VAL A 101 7.12 2.27 2.69
CA VAL A 101 7.37 1.40 3.85
C VAL A 101 6.88 2.01 5.17
N ASN A 102 6.51 3.29 5.20
CA ASN A 102 5.91 3.89 6.38
C ASN A 102 4.57 3.20 6.73
N PRO A 103 4.41 2.61 7.94
CA PRO A 103 3.17 1.96 8.37
C PRO A 103 1.93 2.86 8.37
N ASP A 104 2.10 4.19 8.39
CA ASP A 104 0.99 5.15 8.29
C ASP A 104 0.21 5.04 6.96
N PHE A 105 0.75 4.37 5.93
CA PHE A 105 -0.04 4.04 4.74
C PHE A 105 -1.22 3.11 5.07
N ALA A 106 -1.08 2.19 6.02
CA ALA A 106 -2.20 1.37 6.48
C ALA A 106 -3.26 2.21 7.21
N ALA A 107 -2.83 3.16 8.05
CA ALA A 107 -3.70 4.12 8.68
C ALA A 107 -4.46 4.99 7.65
N LEU A 108 -3.76 5.45 6.62
CA LEU A 108 -4.37 6.19 5.51
C LEU A 108 -5.43 5.36 4.79
N LEU A 109 -5.16 4.08 4.51
CA LEU A 109 -6.12 3.19 3.86
C LEU A 109 -7.36 2.94 4.73
N VAL A 110 -7.21 2.76 6.05
CA VAL A 110 -8.36 2.68 6.98
C VAL A 110 -9.23 3.91 6.87
N ARG A 111 -8.62 5.10 6.89
CA ARG A 111 -9.35 6.36 6.74
C ARG A 111 -10.14 6.39 5.44
N LEU A 112 -9.50 6.04 4.32
CA LEU A 112 -10.14 6.05 3.00
C LEU A 112 -11.28 5.03 2.91
N PHE A 113 -11.11 3.82 3.47
CA PHE A 113 -12.17 2.81 3.51
C PHE A 113 -13.38 3.25 4.33
N LYS A 114 -13.15 3.86 5.50
CA LYS A 114 -14.23 4.42 6.32
C LYS A 114 -14.92 5.62 5.66
N GLU A 115 -14.17 6.48 4.96
CA GLU A 115 -14.73 7.60 4.19
C GLU A 115 -15.56 7.11 2.98
N ALA A 116 -15.19 5.98 2.39
CA ALA A 116 -15.96 5.29 1.35
C ALA A 116 -17.19 4.54 1.90
N GLY A 117 -17.41 4.55 3.22
CA GLY A 117 -18.56 3.91 3.86
C GLY A 117 -18.46 2.38 3.95
N LEU A 118 -17.26 1.80 3.82
CA LEU A 118 -17.07 0.35 4.00
C LEU A 118 -17.28 -0.06 5.45
N GLN A 119 -17.99 -1.17 5.62
CA GLN A 119 -18.36 -1.76 6.90
C GLN A 119 -17.72 -3.14 7.06
N THR A 120 -17.58 -3.60 8.29
CA THR A 120 -17.15 -4.96 8.61
C THR A 120 -17.95 -5.99 7.82
N GLY A 121 -17.24 -6.98 7.25
CA GLY A 121 -17.82 -8.01 6.40
C GLY A 121 -18.00 -7.60 4.93
N ASP A 122 -17.83 -6.33 4.57
CA ASP A 122 -17.95 -5.91 3.18
C ASP A 122 -16.87 -6.56 2.29
N CYS A 123 -17.29 -6.97 1.09
CA CYS A 123 -16.38 -7.51 0.09
C CYS A 123 -15.74 -6.38 -0.72
N ILE A 124 -14.41 -6.43 -0.86
CA ILE A 124 -13.63 -5.54 -1.72
C ILE A 124 -12.75 -6.35 -2.66
N ALA A 125 -12.49 -5.82 -3.85
CA ALA A 125 -11.58 -6.43 -4.81
C ALA A 125 -10.33 -5.57 -4.93
N ALA A 126 -9.17 -6.21 -5.09
CA ALA A 126 -7.92 -5.50 -5.31
C ALA A 126 -7.11 -6.12 -6.43
N ASN A 127 -6.64 -5.26 -7.33
CA ASN A 127 -5.60 -5.58 -8.28
C ASN A 127 -4.27 -5.02 -7.80
N CYS A 128 -3.34 -5.91 -7.48
CA CYS A 128 -2.09 -5.57 -6.81
C CYS A 128 -0.90 -5.78 -7.75
N SER A 129 0.03 -4.83 -7.75
CA SER A 129 1.33 -5.01 -8.38
C SER A 129 2.37 -5.33 -7.32
N SER A 130 3.22 -6.34 -7.56
CA SER A 130 4.41 -6.57 -6.74
C SER A 130 5.43 -5.43 -6.81
N SER A 131 5.23 -4.41 -7.66
CA SER A 131 6.04 -3.20 -7.67
C SER A 131 6.00 -2.44 -6.34
N PHE A 132 4.90 -2.50 -5.58
CA PHE A 132 4.78 -1.81 -4.29
C PHE A 132 4.39 -2.80 -3.18
N PRO A 133 5.33 -3.70 -2.78
CA PRO A 133 5.03 -4.74 -1.80
C PRO A 133 4.58 -4.14 -0.46
N ALA A 134 5.13 -2.98 -0.06
CA ALA A 134 4.72 -2.27 1.14
C ALA A 134 3.28 -1.74 1.10
N LEU A 135 2.82 -1.24 -0.05
CA LEU A 135 1.42 -0.82 -0.20
C LEU A 135 0.47 -2.02 -0.22
N ASN A 136 0.89 -3.15 -0.79
CA ASN A 136 0.08 -4.36 -0.73
C ASN A 136 -0.07 -4.86 0.73
N LEU A 137 1.00 -4.79 1.54
CA LEU A 137 0.91 -5.07 2.98
C LEU A 137 0.08 -4.04 3.75
N ALA A 138 0.18 -2.75 3.40
CA ALA A 138 -0.67 -1.71 3.96
C ALA A 138 -2.16 -2.00 3.71
N PHE A 139 -2.48 -2.44 2.49
CA PHE A 139 -3.83 -2.83 2.10
C PHE A 139 -4.33 -4.01 2.91
N ILE A 140 -3.55 -5.09 3.02
CA ILE A 140 -3.93 -6.26 3.83
C ILE A 140 -4.11 -5.86 5.30
N ALA A 141 -3.19 -5.06 5.84
CA ALA A 141 -3.28 -4.60 7.23
C ALA A 141 -4.55 -3.79 7.48
N ALA A 142 -4.91 -2.87 6.58
CA ALA A 142 -6.13 -2.07 6.69
C ALA A 142 -7.40 -2.92 6.51
N ALA A 143 -7.43 -3.80 5.49
CA ALA A 143 -8.56 -4.67 5.22
C ALA A 143 -8.84 -5.62 6.40
N ASP A 144 -7.81 -6.29 6.90
CA ASP A 144 -7.96 -7.18 8.06
C ASP A 144 -8.35 -6.41 9.34
N THR A 145 -7.81 -5.20 9.56
CA THR A 145 -8.16 -4.38 10.74
C THR A 145 -9.63 -3.97 10.75
N LEU A 146 -10.21 -3.78 9.56
CA LEU A 146 -11.62 -3.47 9.38
C LEU A 146 -12.49 -4.70 9.15
N GLU A 147 -11.91 -5.90 9.21
CA GLU A 147 -12.59 -7.18 8.96
C GLU A 147 -13.32 -7.19 7.61
N LEU A 148 -12.66 -6.66 6.57
CA LEU A 148 -13.16 -6.67 5.20
C LEU A 148 -12.79 -7.98 4.50
N ASN A 149 -13.68 -8.44 3.62
CA ASN A 149 -13.44 -9.60 2.77
C ASN A 149 -12.75 -9.16 1.48
N ALA A 150 -11.42 -9.15 1.48
CA ALA A 150 -10.65 -8.73 0.31
C ALA A 150 -10.34 -9.90 -0.64
N VAL A 151 -10.62 -9.71 -1.93
CA VAL A 151 -10.28 -10.63 -3.01
C VAL A 151 -9.17 -10.00 -3.84
N MET A 152 -7.99 -10.60 -3.82
CA MET A 152 -6.79 -10.02 -4.42
C MET A 152 -6.31 -10.83 -5.63
N VAL A 153 -5.94 -10.13 -6.70
CA VAL A 153 -5.13 -10.68 -7.79
C VAL A 153 -3.85 -9.87 -7.88
N THR A 154 -2.70 -10.57 -7.91
CA THR A 154 -1.40 -9.91 -7.76
C THR A 154 -0.43 -10.29 -8.88
N SER A 155 0.26 -9.33 -9.49
CA SER A 155 1.30 -9.61 -10.48
C SER A 155 2.58 -10.12 -9.82
N VAL A 156 3.24 -11.13 -10.37
CA VAL A 156 4.58 -11.59 -9.93
C VAL A 156 5.63 -10.55 -10.25
N GLY A 157 5.62 -10.06 -11.48
CA GLY A 157 6.54 -9.04 -11.95
C GLY A 157 6.41 -7.73 -11.18
N ALA A 158 7.54 -7.07 -10.99
CA ALA A 158 7.66 -5.83 -10.23
C ALA A 158 8.59 -4.84 -10.94
N SER A 159 8.44 -3.55 -10.67
CA SER A 159 9.44 -2.56 -11.06
C SER A 159 10.75 -2.76 -10.29
N THR A 160 11.83 -2.08 -10.71
CA THR A 160 13.06 -1.97 -9.90
C THR A 160 12.70 -1.59 -8.46
N TYR A 161 13.43 -2.21 -7.51
CA TYR A 161 13.23 -2.06 -6.06
C TYR A 161 11.87 -2.53 -5.51
N GLY A 162 11.02 -3.18 -6.32
CA GLY A 162 9.77 -3.80 -5.87
C GLY A 162 9.98 -5.19 -5.26
N GLY A 163 8.93 -6.01 -5.16
CA GLY A 163 9.00 -7.40 -4.70
C GLY A 163 9.59 -8.36 -5.76
N ASN A 164 10.73 -7.99 -6.35
CA ASN A 164 11.33 -8.63 -7.53
C ASN A 164 12.42 -9.67 -7.20
N ARG A 165 12.50 -10.17 -5.98
CA ARG A 165 13.44 -11.27 -5.64
C ARG A 165 12.85 -12.61 -6.11
N GLU A 166 13.56 -13.32 -6.96
CA GLU A 166 13.10 -14.57 -7.58
C GLU A 166 12.97 -15.73 -6.58
N ASP A 167 13.83 -15.73 -5.56
CA ASP A 167 13.90 -16.70 -4.46
C ASP A 167 12.94 -16.37 -3.31
N PHE A 168 12.40 -15.15 -3.28
CA PHE A 168 11.42 -14.69 -2.28
C PHE A 168 10.58 -13.53 -2.83
N THR A 169 9.64 -13.87 -3.71
CA THR A 169 8.74 -12.90 -4.36
C THR A 169 7.78 -12.28 -3.34
N TYR A 170 7.09 -11.20 -3.69
CA TYR A 170 6.02 -10.66 -2.83
C TYR A 170 4.94 -11.72 -2.50
N LEU A 171 4.61 -12.62 -3.42
CA LEU A 171 3.66 -13.70 -3.17
C LEU A 171 4.21 -14.74 -2.18
N ASP A 172 5.53 -14.96 -2.16
CA ASP A 172 6.18 -15.78 -1.13
C ASP A 172 6.11 -15.09 0.26
N MET A 173 6.30 -13.76 0.31
CA MET A 173 6.15 -12.96 1.53
C MET A 173 4.72 -13.06 2.08
N GLU A 174 3.72 -12.82 1.22
CA GLU A 174 2.31 -12.94 1.59
C GLU A 174 1.97 -14.36 2.07
N ARG A 175 2.43 -15.39 1.35
CA ARG A 175 2.22 -16.78 1.72
C ARG A 175 2.80 -17.12 3.08
N HIS A 176 3.99 -16.60 3.40
CA HIS A 176 4.63 -16.77 4.72
C HIS A 176 3.77 -16.17 5.84
N LEU A 177 3.33 -14.92 5.67
CA LEU A 177 2.48 -14.23 6.65
C LEU A 177 1.13 -14.94 6.85
N TYR A 178 0.54 -15.43 5.76
CA TYR A 178 -0.70 -16.20 5.81
C TYR A 178 -0.50 -17.54 6.54
N GLY A 179 0.59 -18.26 6.26
CA GLY A 179 0.94 -19.50 6.94
C GLY A 179 1.16 -19.32 8.45
N LYS A 180 1.64 -18.15 8.87
CA LYS A 180 1.76 -17.74 10.27
C LYS A 180 0.47 -17.23 10.91
N LYS A 181 -0.63 -17.15 10.14
CA LYS A 181 -1.93 -16.59 10.55
C LYS A 181 -1.85 -15.13 11.02
N LEU A 182 -0.89 -14.36 10.49
CA LEU A 182 -0.75 -12.93 10.77
C LEU A 182 -1.67 -12.07 9.90
N ILE A 183 -2.04 -12.62 8.73
CA ILE A 183 -3.01 -12.04 7.81
C ILE A 183 -4.16 -13.02 7.56
N GLN A 184 -5.35 -12.50 7.32
CA GLN A 184 -6.55 -13.30 7.00
C GLN A 184 -6.87 -13.26 5.51
N THR A 185 -6.66 -12.10 4.90
CA THR A 185 -6.76 -11.89 3.45
C THR A 185 -5.52 -12.42 2.73
N LYS A 186 -5.72 -13.00 1.53
CA LYS A 186 -4.61 -13.34 0.62
C LYS A 186 -4.98 -13.24 -0.86
N THR A 187 -3.98 -13.18 -1.71
CA THR A 187 -4.08 -13.39 -3.15
C THR A 187 -4.75 -14.73 -3.48
N ILE A 188 -5.68 -14.70 -4.45
CA ILE A 188 -6.36 -15.88 -4.99
C ILE A 188 -5.85 -16.28 -6.38
N ALA A 189 -5.33 -15.30 -7.13
CA ALA A 189 -4.82 -15.52 -8.47
C ALA A 189 -3.61 -14.61 -8.72
N TYR A 190 -2.71 -15.04 -9.59
CA TYR A 190 -1.57 -14.24 -9.99
C TYR A 190 -1.47 -14.15 -11.50
N SER A 191 -0.87 -13.06 -11.96
CA SER A 191 -0.43 -12.90 -13.34
C SER A 191 1.07 -12.63 -13.38
N LEU A 192 1.68 -12.65 -14.56
CA LEU A 192 3.10 -12.34 -14.67
C LEU A 192 3.37 -10.83 -14.57
N GLY A 193 2.39 -9.99 -14.88
CA GLY A 193 2.59 -8.54 -14.95
C GLY A 193 3.35 -8.13 -16.20
N GLY A 194 3.96 -6.95 -16.15
CA GLY A 194 4.64 -6.37 -17.30
C GLY A 194 3.68 -5.99 -18.43
N ALA A 195 4.23 -5.76 -19.63
CA ALA A 195 3.45 -5.36 -20.79
C ALA A 195 2.43 -6.45 -21.17
N GLY A 196 1.14 -6.09 -21.19
CA GLY A 196 0.05 -7.02 -21.47
C GLY A 196 -0.12 -8.12 -20.41
N ASP A 197 0.38 -7.92 -19.19
CA ASP A 197 0.20 -8.83 -18.04
C ASP A 197 0.71 -10.28 -18.21
N THR A 198 1.50 -10.50 -19.27
CA THR A 198 1.97 -11.82 -19.74
C THR A 198 3.45 -12.05 -19.49
N GLY A 199 4.15 -11.10 -18.85
CA GLY A 199 5.57 -11.26 -18.52
C GLY A 199 6.45 -11.53 -19.74
N LYS A 200 6.16 -10.89 -20.89
CA LYS A 200 6.83 -11.15 -22.18
C LYS A 200 8.35 -11.08 -22.14
N GLU A 201 8.90 -10.32 -21.19
CA GLU A 201 10.33 -10.11 -21.01
C GLU A 201 11.00 -11.19 -20.12
N PHE A 202 10.24 -12.13 -19.56
CA PHE A 202 10.76 -13.12 -18.63
C PHE A 202 11.28 -14.35 -19.37
N GLU A 203 12.49 -14.77 -19.01
CA GLU A 203 13.05 -16.03 -19.46
C GLU A 203 12.31 -17.21 -18.82
N ALA A 204 12.04 -18.25 -19.61
CA ALA A 204 11.33 -19.44 -19.15
C ALA A 204 12.03 -20.10 -17.94
N GLU A 205 13.37 -20.12 -17.95
CA GLU A 205 14.19 -20.71 -16.88
C GLU A 205 14.03 -20.00 -15.54
N ILE A 206 13.70 -18.70 -15.56
CA ILE A 206 13.41 -17.90 -14.37
C ILE A 206 11.96 -18.07 -13.92
N ILE A 207 11.00 -18.00 -14.85
CA ILE A 207 9.58 -17.92 -14.49
C ILE A 207 8.95 -19.28 -14.18
N GLU A 208 9.38 -20.37 -14.83
CA GLU A 208 8.78 -21.69 -14.61
C GLU A 208 8.96 -22.21 -13.17
N PRO A 209 10.14 -22.08 -12.52
CA PRO A 209 10.29 -22.42 -11.10
C PRO A 209 9.38 -21.60 -10.18
N ILE A 210 9.18 -20.31 -10.48
CA ILE A 210 8.30 -19.43 -9.72
C ILE A 210 6.84 -19.85 -9.91
N LYS A 211 6.38 -20.06 -11.14
CA LYS A 211 5.03 -20.54 -11.44
C LYS A 211 4.73 -21.85 -10.71
N LYS A 212 5.62 -22.84 -10.82
CA LYS A 212 5.48 -24.12 -10.11
C LYS A 212 5.33 -23.94 -8.60
N ARG A 213 6.07 -23.00 -8.01
CA ARG A 213 5.98 -22.67 -6.58
C ARG A 213 4.64 -22.02 -6.22
N LEU A 214 4.17 -21.07 -7.02
CA LEU A 214 2.90 -20.35 -6.82
C LEU A 214 1.67 -21.23 -7.07
N ASP A 215 1.71 -22.10 -8.06
CA ASP A 215 0.71 -23.15 -8.29
C ASP A 215 0.60 -24.07 -7.06
N GLY A 216 1.75 -24.41 -6.45
CA GLY A 216 1.82 -25.15 -5.19
C GLY A 216 1.21 -24.42 -3.99
N TYR A 217 0.99 -23.11 -4.06
CA TYR A 217 0.25 -22.34 -3.06
C TYR A 217 -1.27 -22.35 -3.29
N GLY A 218 -1.73 -22.97 -4.38
CA GLY A 218 -3.13 -23.01 -4.79
C GLY A 218 -3.62 -21.68 -5.38
N LEU A 219 -2.71 -20.89 -5.97
CA LEU A 219 -3.09 -19.68 -6.69
C LEU A 219 -3.51 -20.03 -8.12
N ILE A 220 -4.51 -19.33 -8.64
CA ILE A 220 -4.93 -19.45 -10.04
C ILE A 220 -3.96 -18.65 -10.90
N PHE A 221 -3.32 -19.29 -11.87
CA PHE A 221 -2.51 -18.59 -12.85
C PHE A 221 -3.39 -17.95 -13.92
N LEU A 222 -3.36 -16.62 -14.02
CA LEU A 222 -4.01 -15.84 -15.06
C LEU A 222 -3.03 -15.55 -16.18
N TYR A 223 -3.34 -16.06 -17.37
CA TYR A 223 -2.56 -15.85 -18.57
C TYR A 223 -3.48 -15.70 -19.77
N GLU A 224 -3.90 -14.47 -20.04
CA GLU A 224 -4.71 -14.11 -21.20
C GLU A 224 -4.06 -12.88 -21.86
N PRO A 225 -3.44 -13.03 -23.04
CA PRO A 225 -2.79 -11.95 -23.76
C PRO A 225 -3.75 -10.88 -24.31
N ASP A 226 -5.02 -11.22 -24.53
CA ASP A 226 -6.04 -10.27 -24.96
C ASP A 226 -6.54 -9.45 -23.77
N PHE A 227 -6.45 -8.12 -23.87
CA PHE A 227 -6.77 -7.22 -22.77
C PHE A 227 -8.22 -7.37 -22.27
N GLU A 228 -9.19 -7.42 -23.18
CA GLU A 228 -10.61 -7.46 -22.83
C GLU A 228 -10.98 -8.81 -22.20
N LYS A 229 -10.45 -9.91 -22.72
CA LYS A 229 -10.64 -11.23 -22.10
C LYS A 229 -9.96 -11.32 -20.74
N ASN A 230 -8.73 -10.82 -20.59
CA ASN A 230 -8.03 -10.80 -19.30
C ASN A 230 -8.83 -10.02 -18.26
N LEU A 231 -9.33 -8.84 -18.63
CA LEU A 231 -10.18 -8.03 -17.77
C LEU A 231 -11.46 -8.76 -17.38
N ALA A 232 -12.12 -9.44 -18.33
CA ALA A 232 -13.33 -10.22 -18.07
C ALA A 232 -13.07 -11.42 -17.14
N GLU A 233 -11.99 -12.16 -17.34
CA GLU A 233 -11.58 -13.27 -16.47
C GLU A 233 -11.28 -12.80 -15.05
N ARG A 234 -10.53 -11.71 -14.92
CA ARG A 234 -10.18 -11.11 -13.63
C ARG A 234 -11.42 -10.58 -12.92
N TYR A 235 -12.35 -9.96 -13.64
CA TYR A 235 -13.64 -9.55 -13.10
C TYR A 235 -14.47 -10.74 -12.60
N ALA A 236 -14.53 -11.82 -13.37
CA ALA A 236 -15.23 -13.04 -12.98
C ALA A 236 -14.64 -13.65 -11.70
N LEU A 237 -13.32 -13.65 -11.53
CA LEU A 237 -12.68 -14.07 -10.28
C LEU A 237 -13.12 -13.25 -9.07
N TYR A 238 -13.17 -11.92 -9.21
CA TYR A 238 -13.63 -11.06 -8.12
C TYR A 238 -15.09 -11.33 -7.74
N MET A 239 -15.96 -11.55 -8.73
CA MET A 239 -17.38 -11.80 -8.47
C MET A 239 -17.63 -13.19 -7.88
N ASN A 240 -16.87 -14.20 -8.31
CA ASN A 240 -17.04 -15.58 -7.86
C ASN A 240 -16.45 -15.84 -6.46
N ALA A 241 -15.38 -15.11 -6.09
CA ALA A 241 -14.74 -15.25 -4.79
C ALA A 241 -15.39 -14.38 -3.70
N ALA A 242 -16.28 -13.45 -4.08
CA ALA A 242 -17.06 -12.70 -3.10
C ALA A 242 -17.88 -13.68 -2.22
N PRO A 243 -17.81 -13.60 -0.89
CA PRO A 243 -18.53 -14.52 -0.02
C PRO A 243 -20.01 -14.55 -0.38
N THR A 244 -20.63 -15.72 -0.49
CA THR A 244 -22.09 -15.80 -0.62
C THR A 244 -22.71 -15.65 0.76
N ALA A 245 -23.15 -14.45 1.14
CA ALA A 245 -23.90 -14.22 2.37
C ALA A 245 -25.04 -15.22 2.56
N THR A 246 -24.96 -16.00 3.64
CA THR A 246 -26.11 -16.68 4.22
C THR A 246 -26.92 -15.65 5.02
N ALA A 247 -28.18 -15.48 4.59
CA ALA A 247 -29.32 -14.89 5.28
C ALA A 247 -29.42 -13.35 5.44
N SER A 248 -30.51 -12.84 4.84
CA SER A 248 -31.34 -11.69 5.22
C SER A 248 -30.68 -10.31 5.37
N THR A 249 -30.67 -9.53 4.28
CA THR A 249 -31.50 -8.33 4.10
C THR A 249 -31.24 -7.74 2.70
N ALA A 250 -32.15 -6.90 2.22
CA ALA A 250 -32.40 -6.54 0.82
C ALA A 250 -31.21 -5.92 0.03
N ALA A 251 -31.29 -6.07 -1.30
CA ALA A 251 -30.39 -5.59 -2.37
C ALA A 251 -29.03 -6.33 -2.48
N SER A 252 -28.98 -7.37 -3.34
CA SER A 252 -27.81 -8.21 -3.68
C SER A 252 -26.70 -8.23 -2.61
N PRO A 253 -26.80 -9.09 -1.59
CA PRO A 253 -25.95 -9.01 -0.41
C PRO A 253 -24.43 -9.23 -0.65
N ASN A 254 -23.97 -9.49 -1.88
CA ASN A 254 -22.56 -9.85 -2.18
C ASN A 254 -22.02 -9.21 -3.46
N ALA A 255 -22.23 -7.91 -3.65
CA ALA A 255 -21.49 -7.16 -4.66
C ALA A 255 -20.18 -6.65 -4.04
N VAL A 256 -19.07 -6.78 -4.77
CA VAL A 256 -17.83 -6.05 -4.45
C VAL A 256 -18.16 -4.57 -4.31
N LYS A 257 -18.00 -4.00 -3.11
CA LYS A 257 -18.39 -2.63 -2.80
C LYS A 257 -17.33 -1.59 -3.21
N ALA A 258 -16.07 -2.02 -3.28
CA ALA A 258 -14.97 -1.18 -3.73
C ALA A 258 -13.96 -2.01 -4.52
N PHE A 259 -13.39 -1.38 -5.54
CA PHE A 259 -12.24 -1.89 -6.27
C PHE A 259 -11.02 -1.02 -5.96
N ILE A 260 -9.91 -1.67 -5.61
CA ILE A 260 -8.65 -1.02 -5.26
C ILE A 260 -7.61 -1.41 -6.31
N ASN A 261 -6.90 -0.43 -6.83
CA ASN A 261 -5.73 -0.68 -7.67
C ASN A 261 -4.47 -0.20 -6.93
N ILE A 262 -3.48 -1.09 -6.83
CA ILE A 262 -2.18 -0.79 -6.22
C ILE A 262 -1.08 -0.95 -7.26
N GLY A 263 -0.44 0.17 -7.61
CA GLY A 263 0.57 0.24 -8.67
C GLY A 263 0.00 0.64 -10.04
N GLY A 264 0.86 0.60 -11.05
CA GLY A 264 0.56 1.12 -12.39
C GLY A 264 0.15 0.08 -13.42
N ASN A 265 -0.51 -1.02 -13.03
CA ASN A 265 -0.89 -2.04 -14.02
C ASN A 265 -1.93 -1.47 -15.03
N LEU A 266 -1.78 -1.82 -16.30
CA LEU A 266 -2.63 -1.34 -17.40
C LEU A 266 -4.08 -1.82 -17.24
N LEU A 267 -4.27 -3.04 -16.74
CA LEU A 267 -5.57 -3.69 -16.52
C LEU A 267 -6.48 -2.97 -15.51
N SER A 268 -5.97 -1.98 -14.77
CA SER A 268 -6.76 -1.15 -13.86
C SER A 268 -6.84 0.32 -14.25
N LEU A 269 -6.07 0.74 -15.25
CA LEU A 269 -6.04 2.14 -15.72
C LEU A 269 -6.80 2.33 -17.04
N GLY A 270 -7.08 1.23 -17.76
CA GLY A 270 -7.63 1.26 -19.12
C GLY A 270 -6.53 1.50 -20.16
N GLU A 271 -6.78 1.08 -21.41
CA GLU A 271 -5.82 1.27 -22.52
C GLU A 271 -5.63 2.75 -22.90
N TYR A 272 -6.59 3.62 -22.54
CA TYR A 272 -6.60 5.04 -22.90
C TYR A 272 -6.44 5.93 -21.66
N THR A 273 -5.37 6.70 -21.60
CA THR A 273 -5.08 7.65 -20.51
C THR A 273 -6.01 8.88 -20.48
N ASP A 274 -6.88 9.06 -21.48
CA ASP A 274 -7.55 10.34 -21.75
C ASP A 274 -9.09 10.37 -21.59
N SER A 275 -9.75 9.31 -21.12
CA SER A 275 -11.21 9.35 -20.92
C SER A 275 -11.66 8.74 -19.60
N ILE A 276 -11.55 9.51 -18.52
CA ILE A 276 -12.22 9.19 -17.25
C ILE A 276 -13.67 9.68 -17.30
N ASP A 277 -14.61 8.78 -17.60
CA ASP A 277 -16.02 8.99 -17.28
C ASP A 277 -16.23 8.78 -15.78
N ARG A 278 -16.52 9.87 -15.05
CA ARG A 278 -16.67 9.91 -13.58
C ARG A 278 -17.90 9.18 -13.03
N LYS A 279 -18.67 8.47 -13.87
CA LYS A 279 -19.95 7.86 -13.46
C LYS A 279 -19.85 6.51 -12.76
N LYS A 280 -18.68 5.87 -12.67
CA LYS A 280 -18.49 4.63 -11.91
C LYS A 280 -17.48 4.86 -10.78
N SER A 281 -17.88 4.53 -9.56
CA SER A 281 -17.16 4.74 -8.30
C SER A 281 -15.85 3.95 -8.21
N ALA A 282 -14.86 4.31 -9.02
CA ALA A 282 -13.49 3.82 -8.92
C ALA A 282 -12.67 4.85 -8.14
N TYR A 283 -12.31 4.52 -6.90
CA TYR A 283 -11.38 5.35 -6.13
C TYR A 283 -9.95 5.12 -6.65
N ARG A 284 -9.37 6.16 -7.27
CA ARG A 284 -7.96 6.17 -7.69
C ARG A 284 -7.09 6.60 -6.51
N LEU A 285 -6.29 5.68 -5.97
CA LEU A 285 -5.11 6.06 -5.16
C LEU A 285 -3.99 6.48 -6.10
N GLY A 286 -4.04 7.74 -6.54
CA GLY A 286 -2.96 8.40 -7.25
C GLY A 286 -2.48 9.60 -6.45
N LEU A 287 -1.30 9.52 -5.86
CA LEU A 287 -0.59 10.69 -5.35
C LEU A 287 -0.16 11.56 -6.55
N GLN A 288 -1.06 12.37 -7.08
CA GLN A 288 -0.70 13.47 -7.96
C GLN A 288 -0.39 14.70 -7.11
N TYR A 289 0.89 14.88 -6.81
CA TYR A 289 1.42 16.16 -6.35
C TYR A 289 1.33 17.14 -7.53
N LYS A 290 0.40 18.10 -7.49
CA LYS A 290 0.48 19.28 -8.36
C LYS A 290 1.38 20.30 -7.66
N PRO A 291 2.57 20.62 -8.19
CA PRO A 291 3.28 21.81 -7.73
C PRO A 291 2.49 23.03 -8.18
N ALA A 292 2.19 23.92 -7.23
CA ALA A 292 1.68 25.25 -7.52
C ALA A 292 2.85 26.11 -8.01
N TRP A 293 2.81 26.49 -9.28
CA TRP A 293 3.32 27.76 -9.81
C TRP A 293 2.33 28.22 -10.87
#